data_AF-A0A495R7L9-F1
#
_entry.id   AF-A0A495R7L9-F1
#
_cell.length_a   1.000
_cell.length_b   1.000
_cell.length_c   1.000
_cell.angle_alpha   90.00
_cell.angle_beta   90.00
_cell.angle_gamma   90.00
#
_symmetry.space_group_name_H-M   'P 1'
#
loop_
_entity.id
_entity.type
_entity.pdbx_description
1 polymer ?
#
loop_
_entity_poly.entity_id
_entity_poly.type
_entity_poly.pdbx_seq_one_letter_code
_entity_poly.pdbx_strand_id
1 'polypeptide(L)'
;MGAGDGDWLTLEGSSFSSRSFSSVWAVALATYGVGDVVTTIAIVYFVPTFTEANPAIRWAIQSFGGGGFLGLKLLVIYCCLGLSIWGGVLEEDPLLYYGPPALLTVLGLAVTGFNLTLLFS
;
A
#
# COMPACT_ATOMS: atom_id res chain seq x y z
N MET A 1 39.38 -5.47 -7.17
CA MET A 1 38.07 -5.73 -7.79
C MET A 1 37.07 -4.96 -6.96
N GLY A 2 36.74 -3.73 -7.36
CA GLY A 2 35.89 -2.85 -6.57
C GLY A 2 34.46 -3.34 -6.62
N ALA A 3 33.84 -3.55 -5.45
CA ALA A 3 32.39 -3.64 -5.37
C ALA A 3 31.84 -2.32 -5.90
N GLY A 4 31.15 -2.36 -7.04
CA GLY A 4 30.39 -1.20 -7.51
C GLY A 4 29.28 -0.98 -6.50
N ASP A 5 29.36 0.12 -5.76
CA ASP A 5 28.28 0.63 -4.93
C ASP A 5 27.07 0.87 -5.84
N GLY A 6 26.18 -0.12 -5.92
CA GLY A 6 24.90 0.04 -6.59
C GLY A 6 24.13 1.13 -5.87
N ASP A 7 23.96 2.29 -6.51
CA ASP A 7 23.25 3.41 -5.92
C ASP A 7 21.75 3.08 -5.90
N TRP A 8 21.32 2.52 -4.78
CA TRP A 8 19.93 2.13 -4.51
C TRP A 8 18.98 3.33 -4.50
N LEU A 9 19.50 4.57 -4.46
CA LEU A 9 18.73 5.81 -4.56
C LEU A 9 18.28 6.10 -5.99
N THR A 10 19.09 5.78 -6.99
CA THR A 10 18.83 6.11 -8.40
C THR A 10 18.37 4.89 -9.20
N LEU A 11 18.53 3.68 -8.65
CA LEU A 11 18.37 2.40 -9.35
C LEU A 11 19.28 2.29 -10.59
N GLU A 12 20.33 3.12 -10.66
CA GLU A 12 21.29 3.10 -11.76
C GLU A 12 22.14 1.82 -11.67
N GLY A 13 21.98 0.95 -12.67
CA GLY A 13 22.66 -0.36 -12.73
C GLY A 13 21.75 -1.57 -12.49
N SER A 14 20.48 -1.37 -12.09
CA SER A 14 19.47 -2.43 -12.00
C SER A 14 18.89 -2.78 -13.38
N SER A 15 18.55 -4.06 -13.60
CA SER A 15 17.82 -4.51 -14.80
C SER A 15 16.40 -3.94 -14.90
N PHE A 16 15.88 -3.35 -13.84
CA PHE A 16 14.55 -2.75 -13.77
C PHE A 16 14.59 -1.22 -13.90
N SER A 17 13.70 -0.67 -14.73
CA SER A 17 13.61 0.79 -14.90
C SER A 17 12.94 1.47 -13.69
N SER A 18 13.50 2.60 -13.25
CA SER A 18 12.91 3.43 -12.18
C SER A 18 11.50 3.94 -12.55
N ARG A 19 11.24 4.15 -13.84
CA ARG A 19 9.90 4.51 -14.34
C ARG A 19 8.88 3.40 -14.08
N SER A 20 9.24 2.13 -14.34
CA SER A 20 8.36 0.99 -14.04
C SER A 20 8.04 0.93 -12.55
N PHE A 21 9.06 0.99 -11.69
CA PHE A 21 8.90 1.01 -10.23
C PHE A 21 7.92 2.10 -9.78
N SER A 22 8.19 3.35 -10.19
CA SER A 22 7.38 4.50 -9.80
C SER A 22 5.93 4.37 -10.25
N SER A 23 5.68 3.80 -11.44
CA SER A 23 4.33 3.66 -11.98
C SER A 23 3.49 2.64 -11.22
N VAL A 24 4.04 1.45 -10.93
CA VAL A 24 3.31 0.42 -10.17
C VAL A 24 3.06 0.85 -8.73
N TRP A 25 4.01 1.57 -8.12
CA TRP A 25 3.83 2.15 -6.80
C TRP A 25 2.84 3.31 -6.79
N ALA A 26 2.81 4.15 -7.84
CA ALA A 26 1.81 5.21 -7.96
C ALA A 26 0.39 4.64 -8.02
N VAL A 27 0.18 3.55 -8.77
CA VAL A 27 -1.11 2.85 -8.82
C VAL A 27 -1.48 2.26 -7.46
N ALA A 28 -0.54 1.57 -6.80
CA ALA A 28 -0.75 1.01 -5.47
C ALA A 28 -1.11 2.08 -4.42
N LEU A 29 -0.41 3.23 -4.45
CA LEU A 29 -0.70 4.37 -3.58
C LEU A 29 -2.05 5.01 -3.92
N ALA A 30 -2.44 5.07 -5.18
CA ALA A 30 -3.74 5.60 -5.57
C ALA A 30 -4.90 4.72 -5.07
N THR A 31 -4.76 3.38 -5.14
CA THR A 31 -5.85 2.47 -4.76
C THR A 31 -5.82 2.11 -3.27
N TYR A 32 -4.72 1.54 -2.78
CA TYR A 32 -4.58 1.08 -1.38
C TYR A 32 -4.28 2.22 -0.41
N GLY A 33 -3.56 3.24 -0.88
CA GLY A 33 -3.33 4.45 -0.11
C GLY A 33 -4.57 5.32 -0.13
N VAL A 34 -4.80 6.05 -1.20
CA VAL A 34 -5.84 7.09 -1.27
C VAL A 34 -7.26 6.50 -1.28
N GLY A 35 -7.57 5.62 -2.23
CA GLY A 35 -8.93 5.10 -2.40
C GLY A 35 -9.46 4.40 -1.14
N ASP A 36 -8.71 3.43 -0.64
CA ASP A 36 -9.07 2.66 0.54
C ASP A 36 -9.13 3.55 1.78
N VAL A 37 -8.14 4.43 1.99
CA VAL A 37 -8.14 5.32 3.17
C VAL A 37 -9.35 6.22 3.17
N VAL A 38 -9.61 6.92 2.06
CA VAL A 38 -10.72 7.86 1.95
C VAL A 38 -12.06 7.16 2.11
N THR A 39 -12.26 6.02 1.45
CA THR A 39 -13.54 5.32 1.49
C THR A 39 -13.81 4.65 2.84
N THR A 40 -12.79 4.10 3.49
CA THR A 40 -12.94 3.51 4.84
C THR A 40 -13.26 4.60 5.86
N ILE A 41 -12.54 5.74 5.82
CA ILE A 41 -12.86 6.89 6.67
C ILE A 41 -14.29 7.37 6.39
N ALA A 42 -14.67 7.52 5.12
CA ALA A 42 -16.03 7.95 4.77
C ALA A 42 -17.09 7.04 5.40
N ILE A 43 -16.94 5.72 5.32
CA ILE A 43 -17.89 4.79 5.95
C ILE A 43 -17.95 4.98 7.46
N VAL A 44 -16.80 5.05 8.12
CA VAL A 44 -16.72 5.19 9.58
C VAL A 44 -17.46 6.44 10.07
N TYR A 45 -17.45 7.53 9.28
CA TYR A 45 -18.11 8.78 9.64
C TYR A 45 -19.57 8.88 9.15
N PHE A 46 -19.90 8.30 8.00
CA PHE A 46 -21.19 8.50 7.34
C PHE A 46 -22.16 7.31 7.44
N VAL A 47 -21.71 6.12 7.86
CA VAL A 47 -22.55 4.93 7.97
C VAL A 47 -22.69 4.52 9.45
N PRO A 48 -23.78 4.91 10.15
CA PRO A 48 -23.94 4.72 11.59
C PRO A 48 -23.95 3.25 12.04
N THR A 49 -24.31 2.34 11.13
CA THR A 49 -24.45 0.90 11.40
C THR A 49 -23.17 0.12 11.11
N PHE A 50 -22.13 0.77 10.58
CA PHE A 50 -20.91 0.09 10.20
C PHE A 50 -20.06 -0.24 11.44
N THR A 51 -19.87 -1.53 11.68
CA THR A 51 -18.89 -2.03 12.64
C THR A 51 -17.75 -2.67 11.86
N GLU A 52 -16.56 -2.08 11.94
CA GLU A 52 -15.35 -2.61 11.31
C GLU A 52 -15.11 -4.06 11.77
N ALA A 53 -15.08 -4.99 10.82
CA ALA A 53 -14.95 -6.42 11.10
C ALA A 53 -13.53 -6.81 11.52
N ASN A 54 -12.53 -6.04 11.07
CA ASN A 54 -11.14 -6.29 11.42
C ASN A 54 -10.84 -5.71 12.82
N PRO A 55 -10.55 -6.54 13.83
CA PRO A 55 -10.35 -6.08 15.21
C PRO A 55 -9.15 -5.15 15.36
N ALA A 56 -8.09 -5.32 14.53
CA ALA A 56 -6.91 -4.45 14.57
C ALA A 56 -7.23 -3.05 14.03
N ILE A 57 -7.95 -2.98 12.89
CA ILE A 57 -8.38 -1.71 12.30
C ILE A 57 -9.35 -1.00 13.24
N ARG A 58 -10.34 -1.73 13.78
CA ARG A 58 -11.29 -1.21 14.76
C ARG A 58 -10.58 -0.62 15.97
N TRP A 59 -9.62 -1.35 16.54
CA TRP A 59 -8.85 -0.88 17.68
C TRP A 59 -8.08 0.40 17.35
N ALA A 60 -7.38 0.44 16.21
CA ALA A 60 -6.62 1.62 15.80
C ALA A 60 -7.50 2.85 15.59
N ILE A 61 -8.69 2.68 14.99
CA ILE A 61 -9.65 3.77 14.81
C ILE A 61 -10.21 4.23 16.16
N GLN A 62 -10.54 3.30 17.07
CA GLN A 62 -11.06 3.65 18.40
C GLN A 62 -10.01 4.36 19.27
N SER A 63 -8.74 3.99 19.15
CA SER A 63 -7.65 4.56 19.94
C SER A 63 -7.11 5.87 19.37
N PHE A 64 -7.08 6.04 18.05
CA PHE A 64 -6.37 7.15 17.39
C PHE A 64 -7.18 7.84 16.27
N GLY A 65 -8.47 7.52 16.14
CA GLY A 65 -9.33 8.02 15.05
C GLY A 65 -8.86 7.57 13.66
N GLY A 66 -9.20 8.35 12.64
CA GLY A 66 -8.72 8.10 11.27
C GLY A 66 -7.19 8.08 11.14
N GLY A 67 -6.47 8.76 12.04
CA GLY A 67 -5.00 8.76 12.09
C GLY A 67 -4.39 7.41 12.42
N GLY A 68 -5.02 6.61 13.30
CA GLY A 68 -4.55 5.25 13.62
C GLY A 68 -4.63 4.31 12.44
N PHE A 69 -5.75 4.38 11.71
CA PHE A 69 -5.93 3.62 10.49
C PHE A 69 -4.91 4.00 9.41
N LEU A 70 -4.71 5.31 9.19
CA LEU A 70 -3.67 5.80 8.28
C LEU A 70 -2.28 5.28 8.71
N GLY A 71 -1.96 5.29 10.01
CA GLY A 71 -0.72 4.75 10.54
C GLY A 71 -0.51 3.27 10.20
N LEU A 72 -1.54 2.43 10.36
CA LEU A 72 -1.49 1.02 9.98
C LEU A 72 -1.28 0.85 8.46
N LYS A 73 -1.96 1.65 7.64
CA LYS A 73 -1.80 1.63 6.18
C LYS A 73 -0.37 1.98 5.76
N LEU A 74 0.18 3.05 6.34
CA LEU A 74 1.55 3.47 6.09
C LEU A 74 2.54 2.37 6.50
N LEU A 75 2.33 1.72 7.64
CA LEU A 75 3.16 0.58 8.06
C LEU A 75 3.17 -0.53 7.01
N VAL A 76 2.00 -0.93 6.50
CA VAL A 76 1.90 -1.95 5.44
C VAL A 76 2.62 -1.51 4.17
N ILE A 77 2.39 -0.27 3.72
CA ILE A 77 3.03 0.30 2.53
C ILE A 77 4.55 0.29 2.67
N TYR A 78 5.10 0.75 3.81
CA TYR A 78 6.54 0.78 4.04
C TYR A 78 7.15 -0.63 4.14
N CYS A 79 6.47 -1.58 4.77
CA CYS A 79 6.92 -2.98 4.79
C CYS A 79 6.98 -3.56 3.38
N CYS A 80 5.92 -3.38 2.58
CA CYS A 80 5.90 -3.83 1.18
C CYS A 80 6.99 -3.14 0.34
N LEU A 81 7.22 -1.86 0.57
CA LEU A 81 8.26 -1.09 -0.13
C LEU A 81 9.65 -1.62 0.23
N GLY A 82 9.89 -1.88 1.52
CA GLY A 82 11.11 -2.52 1.99
C GLY A 82 11.35 -3.88 1.35
N LEU A 83 10.31 -4.72 1.23
CA LEU A 83 10.40 -6.01 0.54
C LEU A 83 10.72 -5.87 -0.96
N SER A 84 10.10 -4.91 -1.65
CA SER A 84 10.39 -4.67 -3.07
C SER A 84 11.79 -4.13 -3.31
N ILE A 85 12.33 -3.33 -2.39
CA ILE A 85 13.71 -2.86 -2.48
C ILE A 85 14.66 -4.02 -2.15
N TRP A 86 14.45 -4.68 -1.02
CA TRP A 86 15.35 -5.72 -0.52
C TRP A 86 15.42 -6.94 -1.44
N GLY A 87 14.29 -7.55 -1.76
CA GLY A 87 14.27 -8.73 -2.65
C GLY A 87 14.19 -8.37 -4.12
N GLY A 88 13.42 -7.33 -4.48
CA GLY A 88 13.20 -7.00 -5.88
C GLY A 88 14.38 -6.30 -6.55
N VAL A 89 14.93 -5.27 -5.90
CA VAL A 89 16.02 -4.48 -6.48
C VAL A 89 17.38 -5.10 -6.18
N LEU A 90 17.66 -5.47 -4.92
CA LEU A 90 19.00 -5.94 -4.54
C LEU A 90 19.26 -7.40 -4.96
N GLU A 91 18.24 -8.26 -4.95
CA GLU A 91 18.37 -9.67 -5.37
C GLU A 91 17.89 -9.92 -6.81
N GLU A 92 17.52 -8.85 -7.53
CA GLU A 92 16.99 -8.89 -8.90
C GLU A 92 15.76 -9.80 -9.09
N ASP A 93 14.94 -10.01 -8.04
CA ASP A 93 13.75 -10.86 -8.11
C ASP A 93 12.52 -10.10 -8.67
N PRO A 94 12.02 -10.43 -9.88
CA PRO A 94 10.85 -9.77 -10.44
C PRO A 94 9.58 -9.95 -9.58
N LEU A 95 9.46 -11.08 -8.87
CA LEU A 95 8.29 -11.38 -8.06
C LEU A 95 8.22 -10.44 -6.85
N LEU A 96 9.34 -10.19 -6.19
CA LEU A 96 9.39 -9.24 -5.06
C LEU A 96 9.40 -7.79 -5.54
N TYR A 97 9.86 -7.52 -6.76
CA TYR A 97 9.78 -6.18 -7.36
C TYR A 97 8.33 -5.76 -7.67
N TYR A 98 7.54 -6.61 -8.33
CA TYR A 98 6.17 -6.29 -8.75
C TYR A 98 5.08 -6.81 -7.82
N GLY A 99 5.35 -7.88 -7.06
CA GLY A 99 4.37 -8.57 -6.22
C GLY A 99 3.76 -7.68 -5.15
N PRO A 100 4.56 -7.00 -4.30
CA PRO A 100 4.03 -6.11 -3.28
C PRO A 100 3.14 -4.98 -3.82
N PRO A 101 3.55 -4.14 -4.79
CA PRO A 101 2.68 -3.10 -5.33
C PRO A 101 1.45 -3.67 -6.06
N ALA A 102 1.57 -4.81 -6.74
CA ALA A 102 0.42 -5.45 -7.38
C ALA A 102 -0.60 -5.96 -6.35
N LEU A 103 -0.15 -6.62 -5.28
CA LEU A 103 -1.00 -7.10 -4.20
C LEU A 103 -1.72 -5.93 -3.52
N LEU A 104 -0.99 -4.86 -3.17
CA LEU A 104 -1.58 -3.65 -2.63
C LEU A 104 -2.63 -3.08 -3.58
N THR A 105 -2.33 -3.02 -4.87
CA THR A 105 -3.27 -2.51 -5.87
C THR A 105 -4.59 -3.27 -5.86
N VAL A 106 -4.53 -4.61 -5.90
CA VAL A 106 -5.71 -5.49 -5.91
C VAL A 106 -6.52 -5.34 -4.62
N LEU A 107 -5.85 -5.36 -3.47
CA LEU A 107 -6.52 -5.21 -2.18
C LEU A 107 -7.17 -3.83 -2.05
N GLY A 108 -6.47 -2.77 -2.47
CA GLY A 108 -6.99 -1.41 -2.45
C GLY A 108 -8.23 -1.25 -3.31
N LEU A 109 -8.24 -1.82 -4.52
CA LEU A 109 -9.41 -1.82 -5.39
C LEU A 109 -10.58 -2.62 -4.80
N ALA A 110 -10.31 -3.81 -4.26
CA ALA A 110 -11.35 -4.64 -3.67
C ALA A 110 -12.03 -3.96 -2.47
N VAL A 111 -11.24 -3.41 -1.55
CA VAL A 111 -11.74 -2.69 -0.36
C VAL A 111 -12.43 -1.40 -0.77
N THR A 112 -11.84 -0.61 -1.67
CA THR A 112 -12.47 0.62 -2.19
C THR A 112 -13.83 0.31 -2.83
N GLY A 113 -13.89 -0.71 -3.69
CA GLY A 113 -15.13 -1.13 -4.34
C GLY A 113 -16.19 -1.56 -3.33
N PHE A 114 -15.82 -2.42 -2.38
CA PHE A 114 -16.70 -2.84 -1.30
C PHE A 114 -17.22 -1.65 -0.49
N ASN A 115 -16.32 -0.73 -0.13
CA ASN A 115 -16.68 0.44 0.63
C ASN A 115 -17.66 1.35 -0.12
N LEU A 116 -17.42 1.56 -1.42
CA LEU A 116 -18.35 2.34 -2.25
C LEU A 116 -19.73 1.66 -2.34
N THR A 117 -19.80 0.32 -2.41
CA THR A 117 -21.10 -0.37 -2.38
C THR A 117 -21.84 -0.16 -1.07
N LEU A 118 -21.13 -0.08 0.07
CA LEU A 118 -21.74 0.20 1.36
C LEU A 118 -22.18 1.67 1.50
N LEU A 119 -21.41 2.61 0.95
CA LEU A 119 -21.74 4.05 1.01
C LEU A 119 -22.97 4.41 0.18
N PHE A 120 -23.23 3.68 -0.89
CA PHE A 120 -24.34 3.94 -1.81
C PHE A 120 -25.50 2.94 -1.70
N SER A 121 -25.47 2.07 -0.68
CA SER A 121 -26.59 1.19 -0.32
C SER A 121 -27.51 1.84 0.69
#